data_AF-A0A1F8P259-F1
#
_entry.id   AF-A0A1F8P259-F1
#
_cell.length_a   1.000
_cell.length_b   1.000
_cell.length_c   1.000
_cell.angle_alpha   90.00
_cell.angle_beta   90.00
_cell.angle_gamma   90.00
#
_symmetry.space_group_name_H-M   'P 1'
#
loop_
_entity.id
_entity.type
_entity.pdbx_description
1 polymer ?
#
loop_
_entity_poly.entity_id
_entity_poly.type
_entity_poly.pdbx_seq_one_letter_code
_entity_poly.pdbx_strand_id
1 'polypeptide(L)'
;MNVQIINKNGRPEWAIIPYDEYIRLKEEAEMLQDVADFDAAKEALEQGEELIPSEVTFAILDGENPIRIWRNFRALTQQELADKAGISKPYLSQIETGKRTGTAEVLAAIADALGVTVDDVMPVEIREG
;
A
#
# COMPACT_ATOMS: atom_id res chain seq x y z
N MET A 1 17.91 -10.87 -34.08
CA MET A 1 17.96 -11.52 -32.76
C MET A 1 18.84 -12.76 -32.87
N ASN A 2 20.04 -12.75 -32.29
CA ASN A 2 20.93 -13.91 -32.24
C ASN A 2 20.77 -14.52 -30.84
N VAL A 3 20.10 -15.68 -30.76
CA VAL A 3 19.81 -16.35 -29.50
C VAL A 3 20.41 -17.74 -29.53
N GLN A 4 21.22 -18.05 -28.53
CA GLN A 4 21.74 -19.41 -28.33
C GLN A 4 20.89 -20.10 -27.27
N ILE A 5 20.30 -21.24 -27.62
CA ILE A 5 19.47 -22.03 -26.71
C ILE A 5 20.29 -23.15 -26.09
N ILE A 6 20.25 -23.26 -24.77
CA ILE A 6 20.83 -24.37 -24.00
C ILE A 6 19.70 -25.30 -23.56
N ASN A 7 19.81 -26.57 -23.95
CA ASN A 7 18.82 -27.60 -23.62
C ASN A 7 19.23 -28.42 -22.39
N LYS A 8 18.25 -28.87 -21.62
CA LYS A 8 18.39 -29.87 -20.56
C LYS A 8 17.28 -30.90 -20.68
N ASN A 9 17.63 -32.18 -20.61
CA ASN A 9 16.70 -33.30 -20.80
C ASN A 9 15.88 -33.19 -22.11
N GLY A 10 16.50 -32.68 -23.17
CA GLY A 10 15.86 -32.50 -24.48
C GLY A 10 14.89 -31.32 -24.58
N ARG A 11 14.82 -30.45 -23.57
CA ARG A 11 13.98 -29.24 -23.57
C ARG A 11 14.82 -27.97 -23.45
N PRO A 12 14.49 -26.89 -24.18
CA PRO A 12 15.08 -25.57 -23.94
C PRO A 12 14.90 -25.16 -22.49
N GLU A 13 16.00 -24.82 -21.81
CA GLU A 13 15.96 -24.33 -20.43
C GLU A 13 16.52 -22.90 -20.33
N TRP A 14 17.54 -22.57 -21.13
CA TRP A 14 18.15 -21.24 -21.12
C TRP A 14 18.30 -20.68 -22.52
N ALA A 15 18.24 -19.35 -22.61
CA ALA A 15 18.57 -18.59 -23.79
C ALA A 15 19.69 -17.60 -23.45
N ILE A 16 20.76 -17.60 -24.23
CA ILE A 16 21.81 -16.59 -24.19
C ILE A 16 21.52 -15.60 -25.30
N ILE A 17 21.43 -14.33 -24.93
CA ILE A 17 21.20 -13.21 -25.82
C ILE A 17 22.28 -12.14 -25.57
N PRO A 18 22.56 -11.28 -26.56
CA PRO A 18 23.35 -10.07 -26.35
C PRO A 18 22.82 -9.24 -25.17
N TYR A 19 23.72 -8.57 -24.45
CA TYR A 19 23.36 -7.86 -23.22
C TYR A 19 22.40 -6.69 -23.47
N ASP A 20 22.58 -5.96 -24.56
CA ASP A 20 21.67 -4.90 -25.01
C ASP A 20 20.25 -5.43 -25.28
N GLU A 21 20.15 -6.62 -25.88
CA GLU A 21 18.85 -7.27 -26.10
C GLU A 21 18.22 -7.75 -24.78
N TYR A 22 19.03 -8.24 -23.83
CA TYR A 22 18.55 -8.56 -22.48
C TYR A 22 17.99 -7.33 -21.77
N ILE A 23 18.73 -6.21 -21.79
CA ILE A 23 18.27 -4.96 -21.19
C ILE A 23 16.96 -4.50 -21.83
N ARG A 24 16.87 -4.50 -23.16
CA ARG A 24 15.64 -4.14 -23.86
C ARG A 24 14.45 -5.03 -23.49
N LEU A 25 14.63 -6.35 -23.45
CA LEU A 25 13.56 -7.28 -23.05
C LEU A 25 13.14 -7.09 -21.60
N LYS A 26 14.10 -6.79 -20.72
CA LYS A 26 13.84 -6.46 -19.32
C LYS A 26 13.02 -5.17 -19.20
N GLU A 27 13.44 -4.10 -19.88
CA GLU A 27 12.75 -2.82 -19.89
C GLU A 27 11.33 -2.95 -20.49
N GLU A 28 11.16 -3.72 -21.56
CA GLU A 28 9.84 -3.97 -22.16
C GLU A 28 8.91 -4.74 -21.22
N ALA A 29 9.44 -5.72 -20.48
CA ALA A 29 8.69 -6.42 -19.44
C ALA A 29 8.33 -5.49 -18.26
N GLU A 30 9.25 -4.62 -17.84
CA GLU A 30 9.00 -3.63 -16.78
C GLU A 30 7.95 -2.60 -17.22
N MET A 31 8.03 -2.07 -18.45
CA MET A 31 7.01 -1.16 -19.01
C MET A 31 5.62 -1.82 -19.08
N LEU A 32 5.53 -3.10 -19.46
CA LEU A 32 4.27 -3.83 -19.46
C LEU A 32 3.67 -3.94 -18.05
N GLN A 33 4.51 -4.18 -17.05
CA GLN A 33 4.10 -4.21 -15.66
C GLN A 33 3.62 -2.83 -15.19
N ASP A 34 4.38 -1.76 -15.49
CA ASP A 34 4.03 -0.38 -15.13
C ASP A 34 2.68 0.03 -15.73
N VAL A 35 2.41 -0.36 -16.98
CA VAL A 35 1.11 -0.10 -17.64
C VAL A 35 -0.02 -0.84 -16.92
N ALA A 36 0.18 -2.10 -16.55
CA ALA A 36 -0.84 -2.88 -15.83
C ALA A 36 -1.12 -2.30 -14.44
N ASP A 37 -0.08 -1.88 -13.72
CA ASP A 37 -0.21 -1.27 -12.40
C ASP A 37 -0.91 0.09 -12.49
N PHE A 38 -0.62 0.88 -13.53
CA PHE A 38 -1.33 2.12 -13.81
C PHE A 38 -2.81 1.89 -14.12
N ASP A 39 -3.14 0.92 -14.97
CA ASP A 39 -4.52 0.59 -15.32
C ASP A 39 -5.31 0.16 -14.07
N ALA A 40 -4.71 -0.65 -13.20
CA ALA A 40 -5.31 -1.06 -11.93
C ALA A 40 -5.55 0.14 -10.98
N ALA A 41 -4.58 1.04 -10.84
CA ALA A 41 -4.72 2.25 -10.03
C ALA A 41 -5.79 3.20 -10.59
N LYS A 42 -5.89 3.29 -11.92
CA LYS A 42 -6.92 4.08 -12.59
C LYS A 42 -8.32 3.50 -12.36
N GLU A 43 -8.48 2.18 -12.47
CA GLU A 43 -9.75 1.52 -12.18
C GLU A 43 -10.19 1.71 -10.73
N ALA A 44 -9.26 1.63 -9.77
CA ALA A 44 -9.52 1.92 -8.36
C ALA A 44 -10.04 3.36 -8.15
N LEU A 45 -9.41 4.34 -8.80
CA LEU A 45 -9.86 5.73 -8.78
C LEU A 45 -11.26 5.91 -9.37
N GLU A 46 -11.56 5.24 -10.49
CA GLU A 46 -12.88 5.26 -11.11
C GLU A 46 -13.95 4.61 -10.21
N GLN A 47 -13.56 3.67 -9.36
CA GLN A 47 -14.40 3.06 -8.33
C GLN A 47 -14.53 3.90 -7.06
N GLY A 48 -13.87 5.06 -7.01
CA GLY A 48 -13.98 6.03 -5.92
C GLY A 48 -12.96 5.85 -4.80
N GLU A 49 -11.92 5.04 -5.01
CA GLU A 49 -10.77 5.04 -4.09
C GLU A 49 -10.01 6.37 -4.19
N GLU A 50 -9.58 6.89 -3.05
CA GLU A 50 -8.82 8.14 -2.98
C GLU A 50 -7.32 7.87 -3.14
N LEU A 51 -6.62 8.65 -3.97
CA LEU A 51 -5.16 8.61 -4.00
C LEU A 51 -4.60 9.00 -2.64
N ILE A 52 -3.72 8.17 -2.08
CA ILE A 52 -3.06 8.49 -0.81
C ILE A 52 -2.20 9.75 -1.02
N PRO A 53 -2.45 10.83 -0.26
CA PRO A 53 -1.62 12.03 -0.34
C PRO A 53 -0.16 11.73 0.00
N SER A 54 0.77 12.41 -0.65
CA SER A 54 2.21 12.27 -0.40
C SER A 54 2.56 12.48 1.08
N GLU A 55 1.91 13.44 1.74
CA GLU A 55 2.08 13.79 3.14
C GLU A 55 1.71 12.63 4.07
N VAL A 56 0.68 11.86 3.71
CA VAL A 56 0.25 10.66 4.46
C VAL A 56 1.29 9.56 4.27
N THR A 57 1.74 9.36 3.04
CA THR A 57 2.75 8.34 2.69
C THR A 57 4.07 8.57 3.43
N PHE A 58 4.58 9.81 3.46
CA PHE A 58 5.81 10.15 4.16
C PHE A 58 5.69 9.99 5.68
N ALA A 59 4.57 10.40 6.28
CA ALA A 59 4.37 10.25 7.72
C ALA A 59 4.27 8.77 8.15
N ILE A 60 3.72 7.90 7.31
CA ILE A 60 3.71 6.44 7.55
C ILE A 60 5.14 5.91 7.52
N LEU A 61 5.97 6.35 6.57
CA LEU A 61 7.40 5.97 6.49
C LEU A 61 8.20 6.44 7.70
N ASP A 62 7.85 7.58 8.30
CA ASP A 62 8.46 8.10 9.52
C ASP A 62 8.01 7.35 10.80
N GLY A 63 7.18 6.31 10.66
CA GLY A 63 6.74 5.45 11.75
C GLY A 63 5.61 6.05 12.60
N GLU A 64 4.91 7.07 12.09
CA GLU A 64 3.73 7.58 12.76
C GLU A 64 2.54 6.61 12.63
N ASN A 65 1.64 6.65 13.61
CA ASN A 65 0.46 5.80 13.60
C ASN A 65 -0.50 6.20 12.46
N PRO A 66 -0.86 5.30 11.53
CA PRO A 66 -1.68 5.62 10.35
C PRO A 66 -3.03 6.27 10.67
N ILE A 67 -3.70 5.82 11.73
CA ILE A 67 -4.98 6.39 12.17
C ILE A 67 -4.82 7.87 12.55
N ARG A 68 -3.74 8.21 13.24
CA ARG A 68 -3.45 9.60 13.64
C ARG A 68 -3.20 10.49 12.42
N ILE A 69 -2.46 9.98 11.44
CA ILE A 69 -2.11 10.70 10.21
C ILE A 69 -3.38 11.02 9.43
N TRP A 70 -4.19 10.00 9.12
CA TRP A 70 -5.45 10.19 8.41
C TRP A 70 -6.41 11.10 9.17
N ARG A 71 -6.52 10.95 10.49
CA ARG A 71 -7.34 11.85 11.32
C ARG A 71 -6.93 13.32 11.16
N ASN A 72 -5.63 13.59 11.22
CA ASN A 72 -5.09 14.95 11.06
C ASN A 72 -5.33 15.46 9.64
N PHE A 73 -5.13 14.63 8.62
CA PHE A 73 -5.37 14.97 7.21
C PHE A 73 -6.84 15.34 6.96
N ARG A 74 -7.78 14.60 7.57
CA ARG A 74 -9.22 14.89 7.53
C ARG A 74 -9.65 16.04 8.47
N ALA A 75 -8.70 16.68 9.15
CA ALA A 75 -8.93 17.75 10.13
C ALA A 75 -9.92 17.37 11.25
N LEU A 76 -9.95 16.10 11.65
CA LEU A 76 -10.81 15.61 12.73
C LEU A 76 -10.09 15.69 14.08
N THR A 77 -10.82 16.08 15.12
CA THR A 77 -10.39 15.89 16.50
C THR A 77 -10.50 14.42 16.91
N GLN A 78 -9.76 14.00 17.94
CA GLN A 78 -9.92 12.65 18.51
C GLN A 78 -11.35 12.39 19.00
N GLN A 79 -12.06 13.42 19.46
CA GLN A 79 -13.44 13.25 19.91
C GLN A 79 -14.35 12.94 18.72
N GLU A 80 -14.26 13.72 17.65
CA GLU A 80 -15.08 13.52 16.45
C GLU A 80 -14.84 12.16 15.78
N LEU A 81 -13.59 11.71 15.68
CA LEU A 81 -13.29 10.38 15.15
C LEU A 81 -13.84 9.28 16.06
N ALA A 82 -13.66 9.41 17.38
CA ALA A 82 -14.15 8.42 18.33
C ALA A 82 -15.68 8.30 18.28
N ASP A 83 -16.38 9.44 18.18
CA ASP A 83 -17.84 9.47 18.06
C ASP A 83 -18.31 8.81 16.76
N LYS A 84 -17.65 9.11 15.62
CA LYS A 84 -17.96 8.49 14.33
C LYS A 84 -17.71 6.98 14.31
N ALA A 85 -16.61 6.53 14.93
CA ALA A 85 -16.23 5.12 14.99
C ALA A 85 -16.95 4.34 16.12
N GLY A 86 -17.79 5.00 16.92
CA GLY A 86 -18.55 4.36 18.01
C GLY A 86 -17.67 3.87 19.18
N ILE A 87 -16.51 4.48 19.41
CA ILE A 87 -15.58 4.12 20.47
C ILE A 87 -15.34 5.28 21.44
N SER A 88 -14.74 4.99 22.60
CA SER A 88 -14.37 6.06 23.54
C SER A 88 -13.10 6.79 23.08
N LYS A 89 -13.05 8.11 23.27
CA LYS A 89 -11.85 8.93 23.01
C LYS A 89 -10.58 8.41 23.74
N PRO A 90 -10.63 7.96 25.02
CA PRO A 90 -9.47 7.36 25.66
C PRO A 90 -8.97 6.09 24.96
N TYR A 91 -9.88 5.28 24.41
CA TYR A 91 -9.52 4.08 23.68
C TYR A 91 -8.87 4.42 22.33
N LEU A 92 -9.44 5.37 21.57
CA LEU A 92 -8.81 5.89 20.35
C LEU A 92 -7.39 6.43 20.63
N SER A 93 -7.20 7.18 21.72
CA SER A 93 -5.89 7.68 22.10
C SER A 93 -4.88 6.57 22.39
N GLN A 94 -5.31 5.44 22.99
CA GLN A 94 -4.43 4.28 23.19
C GLN A 94 -4.05 3.63 21.86
N ILE A 95 -4.93 3.66 20.86
CA ILE A 95 -4.65 3.15 19.52
C ILE A 95 -3.65 4.06 18.80
N GLU A 96 -3.90 5.37 18.75
CA GLU A 96 -3.03 6.35 18.09
C GLU A 96 -1.62 6.43 18.70
N THR A 97 -1.46 6.02 19.97
CA THR A 97 -0.17 5.97 20.67
C THR A 97 0.50 4.59 20.62
N GLY A 98 -0.09 3.61 19.93
CA GLY A 98 0.43 2.25 19.83
C GLY A 98 0.34 1.42 21.11
N LYS A 99 -0.34 1.93 22.15
CA LYS A 99 -0.56 1.18 23.41
C LYS A 99 -1.55 0.02 23.23
N ARG A 100 -2.40 0.10 22.22
CA ARG A 100 -3.33 -0.95 21.79
C ARG A 100 -3.44 -0.95 20.27
N THR A 101 -3.68 -2.10 19.66
CA THR A 101 -3.86 -2.19 18.21
C THR A 101 -5.31 -1.95 17.78
N GLY A 102 -6.28 -2.25 18.65
CA GLY A 102 -7.70 -2.34 18.26
C GLY A 102 -8.07 -3.74 17.79
N THR A 103 -9.36 -4.08 17.78
CA THR A 103 -9.84 -5.31 17.12
C THR A 103 -10.10 -5.03 15.64
N ALA A 104 -10.28 -6.07 14.82
CA ALA A 104 -10.60 -5.91 13.40
C ALA A 104 -11.88 -5.06 13.18
N GLU A 105 -12.88 -5.25 14.03
CA GLU A 105 -14.14 -4.50 13.98
C GLU A 105 -13.94 -3.02 14.31
N VAL A 106 -13.07 -2.72 15.28
CA VAL A 106 -12.73 -1.33 15.65
C VAL A 106 -11.93 -0.65 14.53
N LEU A 107 -10.97 -1.35 13.94
CA LEU A 107 -10.18 -0.83 12.82
C LEU A 107 -11.06 -0.56 11.59
N ALA A 108 -12.00 -1.46 11.28
CA ALA A 108 -12.99 -1.25 10.23
C ALA A 108 -13.86 -0.01 10.50
N ALA A 109 -14.39 0.15 11.71
CA ALA A 109 -15.19 1.32 12.06
C ALA A 109 -14.39 2.64 11.99
N ILE A 110 -13.10 2.61 12.33
CA ILE A 110 -12.20 3.77 12.20
C ILE A 110 -11.93 4.08 10.73
N ALA A 111 -11.65 3.07 9.91
CA ALA A 111 -11.44 3.22 8.47
C ALA A 111 -12.66 3.84 7.78
N ASP A 112 -13.86 3.32 8.06
CA ASP A 112 -15.13 3.85 7.57
C ASP A 112 -15.32 5.32 7.98
N ALA A 113 -15.04 5.65 9.24
CA ALA A 113 -15.16 7.02 9.77
C ALA A 113 -14.17 8.01 9.12
N LEU A 114 -13.02 7.51 8.66
CA LEU A 114 -11.98 8.27 7.97
C LEU A 114 -12.16 8.27 6.44
N GLY A 115 -13.06 7.45 5.90
CA GLY A 115 -13.27 7.28 4.46
C GLY A 115 -12.06 6.70 3.75
N VAL A 116 -11.43 5.70 4.36
CA VAL A 116 -10.25 4.98 3.81
C VAL A 116 -10.45 3.48 3.98
N THR A 117 -9.57 2.67 3.41
CA THR A 117 -9.63 1.20 3.57
C THR A 117 -9.08 0.76 4.92
N VAL A 118 -9.35 -0.49 5.31
CA VAL A 118 -8.78 -1.05 6.55
C VAL A 118 -7.26 -1.15 6.46
N ASP A 119 -6.72 -1.45 5.27
CA ASP A 119 -5.28 -1.54 5.04
C ASP A 119 -4.58 -0.20 5.28
N ASP A 120 -5.25 0.92 4.96
CA ASP A 120 -4.73 2.29 5.16
C ASP A 120 -4.57 2.68 6.65
N VAL A 121 -5.25 1.98 7.56
CA VAL A 121 -5.19 2.26 9.01
C VAL A 121 -4.42 1.19 9.79
N MET A 122 -3.96 0.14 9.12
CA MET A 122 -3.18 -0.92 9.75
C MET A 122 -1.73 -0.49 10.00
N PRO A 123 -1.12 -0.92 11.12
CA PRO A 123 0.29 -0.68 11.36
C PRO A 123 1.14 -1.31 10.24
N VAL A 124 2.04 -0.52 9.65
CA VAL A 124 3.02 -1.04 8.70
C VAL A 124 4.15 -1.71 9.47
N GLU A 125 4.25 -3.04 9.38
CA GLU A 125 5.42 -3.76 9.87
C GLU A 125 6.58 -3.56 8.88
N ILE A 126 7.45 -2.58 9.15
CA ILE A 126 8.71 -2.45 8.42
C ILE A 126 9.58 -3.65 8.82
N ARG A 127 9.68 -4.64 7.94
CA ARG A 127 10.65 -5.73 8.10
C ARG A 127 12.04 -5.17 7.87
N GLU A 128 12.81 -4.98 8.95
CA GLU A 128 14.25 -4.80 8.83
C GLU A 128 14.84 -6.09 8.24
N GLY A 129 15.48 -5.95 7.08
CA GLY A 129 16.19 -7.03 6.38
C GLY A 129 17.59 -7.28 6.93
#